data_AF-A0A7C8Z7C1-F1
#
_entry.id   AF-A0A7C8Z7C1-F1
#
_cell.length_a   1.000
_cell.length_b   1.000
_cell.length_c   1.000
_cell.angle_alpha   90.00
_cell.angle_beta   90.00
_cell.angle_gamma   90.00
#
_symmetry.space_group_name_H-M   'P 1'
#
loop_
_entity.id
_entity.type
_entity.pdbx_description
1 polymer ?
#
loop_
_entity_poly.entity_id
_entity_poly.type
_entity_poly.pdbx_seq_one_letter_code
_entity_poly.pdbx_strand_id
1 'polypeptide(L)'
;QELWPFGERLRANYEETKNLLLQIAGHKDLLEGDPYLRQRLRLRYSYITTLNACQAYTLKRIRDPNYHVKLRPHISKEIMESSTSKPAAELVKLNPSSEYAPGLEDTLILTMKGIAAGMQN
;
A
#
# COMPACT_ATOMS: atom_id res chain seq x y z
N GLN A 1 13.43 -15.12 7.51
CA GLN A 1 13.77 -14.16 8.59
C GLN A 1 15.22 -13.69 8.53
N GLU A 2 16.11 -14.42 7.82
CA GLU A 2 17.54 -14.10 7.69
C GLU A 2 17.86 -12.68 7.19
N LEU A 3 16.99 -12.09 6.36
CA LEU A 3 17.20 -10.75 5.79
C LEU A 3 16.71 -9.59 6.69
N TRP A 4 16.12 -9.87 7.86
CA TRP A 4 15.59 -8.82 8.73
C TRP A 4 16.67 -7.88 9.27
N PRO A 5 17.82 -8.37 9.80
CA PRO A 5 18.89 -7.50 10.28
C PRO A 5 19.46 -6.60 9.18
N PHE A 6 19.53 -7.11 7.94
CA PHE A 6 19.93 -6.30 6.79
C PHE A 6 18.94 -5.16 6.55
N GLY A 7 17.63 -5.43 6.59
CA GLY A 7 16.60 -4.41 6.49
C GLY A 7 16.65 -3.37 7.62
N GLU A 8 16.99 -3.78 8.84
CA GLU A 8 17.18 -2.87 9.98
C GLU A 8 18.36 -1.94 9.74
N ARG A 9 19.49 -2.46 9.26
CA ARG A 9 20.66 -1.65 8.88
C ARG A 9 20.31 -0.61 7.81
N LEU A 10 19.55 -0.97 6.79
CA LEU A 10 19.11 -0.02 5.76
C LEU A 10 18.25 1.12 6.34
N ARG A 11 17.37 0.82 7.30
CA ARG A 11 16.55 1.84 7.99
C ARG A 11 17.38 2.73 8.91
N ALA A 12 18.38 2.17 9.58
CA ALA A 12 19.33 2.96 10.37
C ALA A 12 20.09 3.96 9.50
N ASN A 13 20.61 3.52 8.34
CA ASN A 13 21.28 4.40 7.39
C ASN A 13 20.35 5.50 6.85
N TYR A 14 19.08 5.18 6.60
CA TYR A 14 18.07 6.17 6.19
C TYR A 14 17.89 7.26 7.25
N GLU A 15 17.75 6.87 8.52
CA GLU A 15 17.59 7.81 9.63
C GLU A 15 18.84 8.67 9.86
N GLU A 16 20.03 8.07 9.79
CA GLU A 16 21.31 8.80 9.87
C GLU A 16 21.42 9.85 8.75
N THR A 17 21.13 9.44 7.51
CA THR A 17 21.18 10.34 6.34
C THR A 17 20.20 11.51 6.50
N LYS A 18 18.97 11.22 6.94
CA LYS A 18 17.94 12.25 7.20
C LYS A 18 18.42 13.26 8.23
N ASN A 19 19.03 12.79 9.33
CA ASN A 19 19.51 13.66 10.40
C ASN A 19 20.67 14.56 9.95
N LEU A 20 21.64 14.00 9.22
CA LEU A 20 22.75 14.77 8.65
C LEU A 20 22.24 15.84 7.66
N LEU A 21 21.27 15.49 6.82
CA LEU A 21 20.64 16.44 5.89
C LEU A 21 19.99 17.61 6.64
N LEU A 22 19.25 17.33 7.71
CA LEU A 22 18.60 18.34 8.53
C LEU A 22 19.63 19.28 9.21
N GLN A 23 20.72 18.73 9.73
CA GLN A 23 21.81 19.52 10.32
C GLN A 23 22.44 20.47 9.30
N ILE A 24 22.76 19.97 8.10
CA ILE A 24 23.36 20.78 7.03
C ILE A 24 22.38 21.87 6.56
N ALA A 25 21.09 21.55 6.45
CA ALA A 25 20.05 22.51 6.08
C ALA A 25 19.70 23.51 7.20
N GLY A 26 20.17 23.28 8.44
CA GLY A 26 19.79 24.08 9.61
C GLY A 26 18.31 23.94 10.01
N HIS A 27 17.63 22.87 9.57
CA HIS A 27 16.22 22.62 9.86
C HIS A 27 16.07 21.63 11.02
N LYS A 28 15.04 21.82 11.84
CA LYS A 28 14.60 20.85 12.86
C LYS A 28 13.75 19.74 12.26
N ASP A 29 12.94 20.09 11.26
CA ASP A 29 12.01 19.18 10.59
C ASP A 29 12.19 19.17 9.07
N LEU A 30 11.79 18.07 8.43
CA LEU A 30 11.68 18.02 6.97
C LEU A 30 10.66 19.05 6.47
N LEU A 31 11.03 19.76 5.40
CA LEU A 31 10.23 20.81 4.77
C LEU A 31 9.88 21.98 5.70
N GLU A 32 10.73 22.29 6.69
CA GLU A 32 10.54 23.46 7.57
C GLU A 32 10.45 24.78 6.78
N GLY A 33 11.28 24.94 5.73
CA GLY A 33 11.24 26.09 4.83
C GLY A 33 10.09 26.10 3.82
N ASP A 34 9.28 25.04 3.71
CA ASP A 34 8.13 24.95 2.79
C ASP A 34 6.90 24.31 3.48
N PRO A 35 6.18 25.09 4.31
CA PRO A 35 5.02 24.60 5.04
C PRO A 35 3.86 24.20 4.13
N TYR A 36 3.74 24.82 2.95
CA TYR A 36 2.66 24.52 2.00
C TYR A 36 2.83 23.14 1.39
N LEU A 37 4.04 22.79 0.96
CA LEU A 37 4.35 21.44 0.48
C LEU A 37 4.17 20.42 1.60
N ARG A 38 4.66 20.71 2.81
CA ARG A 38 4.49 19.84 3.99
C ARG A 38 3.03 19.52 4.25
N GLN A 39 2.14 20.51 4.20
CA GLN A 39 0.70 20.33 4.39
C GLN A 39 0.08 19.48 3.28
N ARG A 40 0.41 19.75 2.02
CA ARG A 40 -0.12 18.99 0.86
C ARG A 40 0.24 17.52 0.92
N LEU A 41 1.47 17.18 1.31
CA LEU A 41 1.89 15.79 1.47
C LEU A 41 1.16 15.12 2.65
N ARG A 42 1.03 15.83 3.77
CA ARG A 42 0.35 15.31 4.96
C ARG A 42 -1.10 14.90 4.69
N LEU A 43 -1.81 15.64 3.85
CA LEU A 43 -3.19 15.31 3.44
C LEU A 43 -3.29 14.03 2.61
N ARG A 44 -2.21 13.61 1.93
CA ARG A 44 -2.18 12.37 1.14
C ARG A 44 -1.83 11.13 1.97
N TYR A 45 -1.13 11.32 3.09
CA TYR A 45 -0.57 10.21 3.87
C TYR A 45 -1.62 9.22 4.39
N SER A 46 -2.81 9.68 4.78
CA SER A 46 -3.89 8.79 5.28
C SER A 46 -4.29 7.74 4.23
N TYR A 47 -4.47 8.18 2.98
CA TYR A 47 -4.84 7.30 1.87
C TYR A 47 -3.68 6.41 1.45
N ILE A 48 -2.48 6.97 1.27
CA ILE A 48 -1.28 6.20 0.87
C ILE A 48 -0.94 5.14 1.91
N THR A 49 -1.00 5.47 3.20
CA THR A 49 -0.70 4.51 4.29
C THR A 49 -1.69 3.36 4.30
N THR A 50 -2.97 3.64 4.09
CA THR A 50 -4.01 2.62 3.99
C THR A 50 -3.74 1.66 2.82
N LEU A 51 -3.36 2.22 1.65
CA LEU A 51 -3.00 1.41 0.48
C LEU A 51 -1.71 0.62 0.69
N ASN A 52 -0.70 1.16 1.37
CA ASN A 52 0.53 0.45 1.71
C ASN A 52 0.27 -0.77 2.59
N ALA A 53 -0.57 -0.61 3.63
CA ALA A 53 -0.98 -1.73 4.47
C ALA A 53 -1.75 -2.77 3.66
N CYS A 54 -2.74 -2.34 2.87
CA CYS A 54 -3.51 -3.22 1.98
C CYS A 54 -2.60 -4.00 1.02
N GLN A 55 -1.62 -3.33 0.41
CA GLN A 55 -0.65 -3.92 -0.51
C GLN A 55 0.21 -4.98 0.18
N ALA A 56 0.77 -4.66 1.36
CA ALA A 56 1.62 -5.59 2.10
C ALA A 56 0.88 -6.87 2.49
N TYR A 57 -0.36 -6.77 2.99
CA TYR A 57 -1.19 -7.92 3.32
C TYR A 57 -1.65 -8.69 2.08
N THR A 58 -1.96 -8.00 0.98
CA THR A 58 -2.33 -8.65 -0.29
C THR A 58 -1.15 -9.45 -0.85
N LEU A 59 0.06 -8.88 -0.84
CA LEU A 59 1.28 -9.59 -1.23
C LEU A 59 1.56 -10.80 -0.35
N LYS A 60 1.33 -10.70 0.97
CA LYS A 60 1.47 -11.84 1.88
C LYS A 60 0.48 -12.96 1.52
N ARG A 61 -0.79 -12.64 1.26
CA ARG A 61 -1.82 -13.60 0.82
C ARG A 61 -1.49 -14.26 -0.53
N ILE A 62 -0.87 -13.52 -1.44
CA ILE A 62 -0.48 -14.05 -2.76
C ILE A 62 0.73 -14.99 -2.65
N ARG A 63 1.72 -14.65 -1.82
CA ARG A 63 3.04 -15.32 -1.80
C ARG A 63 3.18 -16.42 -0.76
N ASP A 64 2.39 -16.40 0.31
CA ASP A 64 2.46 -17.37 1.40
C ASP A 64 1.18 -18.23 1.43
N PRO A 65 1.21 -19.46 0.86
CA PRO A 65 0.05 -20.36 0.87
C PRO A 65 -0.43 -20.74 2.27
N ASN A 66 0.44 -20.64 3.28
CA ASN A 66 0.10 -20.97 4.67
C ASN A 66 -0.54 -19.80 5.42
N TYR A 67 -0.62 -18.62 4.80
CA TYR A 67 -1.24 -17.44 5.38
C TYR A 67 -2.77 -17.48 5.25
N HIS A 68 -3.40 -18.18 6.18
CA HIS A 68 -4.85 -18.32 6.25
C HIS A 68 -5.51 -17.06 6.79
N VAL A 69 -6.44 -16.49 6.02
CA VAL A 69 -7.20 -15.30 6.40
C VAL A 69 -8.64 -15.67 6.71
N LYS A 70 -9.11 -15.31 7.90
CA LYS A 70 -10.54 -15.43 8.25
C LYS A 70 -11.32 -14.33 7.55
N LEU A 71 -12.00 -14.68 6.46
CA LEU A 71 -12.84 -13.75 5.73
C LEU A 71 -14.08 -13.39 6.54
N ARG A 72 -14.41 -12.10 6.56
CA ARG A 72 -15.68 -11.61 7.11
C ARG A 72 -16.80 -11.76 6.07
N PRO A 73 -18.07 -11.74 6.50
CA PRO A 73 -19.20 -11.62 5.57
C PRO A 73 -19.05 -10.41 4.65
N HIS A 74 -19.55 -10.51 3.42
CA HIS A 74 -19.54 -9.40 2.47
C HIS A 74 -20.25 -8.18 3.06
N ILE A 75 -19.65 -6.99 2.90
CA ILE A 75 -20.17 -5.73 3.47
C ILE A 75 -21.00 -4.94 2.46
N SER A 76 -20.64 -5.00 1.18
CA SER A 76 -21.31 -4.26 0.12
C SER A 76 -22.68 -4.88 -0.18
N LYS A 77 -23.75 -4.15 0.17
CA LYS A 77 -25.14 -4.56 -0.12
C LYS A 77 -25.42 -4.64 -1.62
N GLU A 78 -24.88 -3.70 -2.39
CA GLU A 78 -25.08 -3.64 -3.85
C GLU A 78 -24.60 -4.90 -4.57
N ILE A 79 -23.46 -5.48 -4.15
CA ILE A 79 -22.92 -6.72 -4.73
C ILE A 79 -23.73 -7.95 -4.27
N MET A 80 -24.35 -7.89 -3.09
CA MET A 80 -25.24 -8.96 -2.62
C MET A 80 -26.60 -8.94 -3.32
N GLU A 81 -27.07 -7.76 -3.71
CA GLU A 81 -28.37 -7.53 -4.37
C GLU A 81 -28.27 -7.64 -5.91
N SER A 82 -27.09 -7.40 -6.49
CA SER A 82 -26.82 -7.68 -7.89
C SER A 82 -26.84 -9.19 -8.12
N SER A 83 -27.97 -9.70 -8.57
CA SER A 83 -28.20 -11.07 -9.03
C SER A 83 -27.48 -11.36 -10.36
N THR A 84 -26.18 -11.07 -10.47
CA THR A 84 -25.34 -11.47 -11.59
C THR A 84 -24.73 -12.84 -11.26
N SER A 85 -24.90 -13.78 -12.19
CA SER A 85 -24.68 -15.22 -11.98
C SER A 85 -23.23 -15.66 -11.67
N LYS A 86 -22.26 -14.74 -11.50
CA LYS A 86 -20.86 -15.04 -11.13
C LYS A 86 -20.18 -13.86 -10.39
N PRO A 87 -20.25 -13.78 -9.05
CA PRO A 87 -19.61 -12.69 -8.28
C PRO A 87 -18.08 -12.60 -8.48
N ALA A 88 -17.42 -13.67 -8.92
CA ALA A 88 -15.99 -13.66 -9.23
C ALA A 88 -15.65 -12.87 -10.52
N ALA A 89 -16.56 -12.75 -11.48
CA ALA A 89 -16.29 -12.07 -12.75
C ALA A 89 -16.13 -10.55 -12.58
N GLU A 90 -16.75 -9.97 -11.56
CA GLU A 90 -16.61 -8.55 -11.24
C GLU A 90 -15.29 -8.21 -10.52
N LEU A 91 -14.62 -9.23 -9.97
CA LEU A 91 -13.36 -9.12 -9.22
C LEU A 91 -12.12 -9.31 -10.10
N VAL A 92 -12.30 -9.59 -11.40
CA VAL A 92 -11.23 -9.91 -12.34
C VAL A 92 -11.42 -9.07 -13.61
N LYS A 93 -11.45 -7.74 -13.43
CA LYS A 93 -11.68 -6.77 -14.52
C LYS A 93 -10.36 -6.28 -15.12
N LEU A 94 -9.28 -6.22 -14.34
CA LEU A 94 -8.00 -5.68 -14.80
C LEU A 94 -7.14 -6.74 -15.49
N ASN A 95 -7.18 -7.99 -15.04
CA ASN A 95 -6.54 -9.12 -15.73
C ASN A 95 -7.46 -10.37 -15.78
N PRO A 96 -8.27 -10.54 -16.84
CA PRO A 96 -9.18 -11.68 -16.99
C PRO A 96 -8.52 -13.06 -17.00
N SER A 97 -7.22 -13.13 -17.29
CA SER A 97 -6.42 -14.36 -17.33
C SER A 97 -5.60 -14.59 -16.06
N SER A 98 -5.95 -13.94 -14.95
CA SER A 98 -5.23 -14.06 -13.68
C SER A 98 -5.18 -15.52 -13.19
N GLU A 99 -3.97 -15.98 -12.82
CA GLU A 99 -3.76 -17.27 -12.16
C GLU A 99 -3.94 -17.18 -10.63
N TYR A 100 -4.09 -15.96 -10.09
CA TYR A 100 -4.31 -15.74 -8.65
C TYR A 100 -5.79 -15.87 -8.28
N ALA A 101 -6.05 -16.06 -6.99
CA ALA A 101 -7.43 -16.10 -6.50
C ALA A 101 -8.19 -14.81 -6.90
N PRO A 102 -9.46 -14.91 -7.35
CA PRO A 102 -10.21 -13.78 -7.88
C PRO A 102 -10.16 -12.54 -6.97
N GLY A 103 -9.85 -11.38 -7.54
CA GLY A 103 -9.75 -10.11 -6.81
C GLY A 103 -8.38 -9.78 -6.21
N LEU A 104 -7.47 -10.75 -6.03
CA LEU A 104 -6.16 -10.46 -5.42
C LEU A 104 -5.26 -9.63 -6.32
N GLU A 105 -5.16 -10.00 -7.61
CA GLU A 105 -4.33 -9.28 -8.57
C GLU A 105 -4.88 -7.88 -8.83
N ASP A 106 -6.19 -7.77 -9.09
CA ASP A 106 -6.85 -6.48 -9.29
C ASP A 106 -6.68 -5.56 -8.06
N THR A 107 -6.81 -6.10 -6.83
CA THR A 107 -6.55 -5.34 -5.60
C THR A 107 -5.11 -4.83 -5.56
N LEU A 108 -4.13 -5.68 -5.88
CA LEU A 108 -2.72 -5.29 -5.91
C LEU A 108 -2.45 -4.20 -6.97
N ILE A 109 -3.05 -4.30 -8.15
CA ILE A 109 -2.92 -3.26 -9.19
C ILE A 109 -3.51 -1.93 -8.72
N LEU A 110 -4.67 -1.96 -8.05
CA LEU A 110 -5.28 -0.76 -7.49
C LEU A 110 -4.39 -0.10 -6.42
N THR A 111 -3.77 -0.88 -5.53
CA THR A 111 -2.85 -0.31 -4.54
C THR A 111 -1.62 0.30 -5.21
N MET A 112 -1.03 -0.38 -6.20
CA MET A 112 0.14 0.15 -6.93
C MET A 112 -0.19 1.48 -7.62
N LYS A 113 -1.32 1.55 -8.34
CA LYS A 113 -1.77 2.78 -9.01
C LYS A 113 -2.05 3.91 -8.01
N GLY A 114 -2.75 3.62 -6.92
CA GLY A 114 -3.10 4.62 -5.92
C GLY A 114 -1.89 5.16 -5.16
N ILE A 115 -0.93 4.30 -4.79
CA ILE A 115 0.32 4.71 -4.15
C ILE A 115 1.13 5.56 -5.13
N ALA A 116 1.30 5.14 -6.38
CA ALA A 116 2.02 5.91 -7.38
C ALA A 116 1.41 7.30 -7.60
N ALA A 117 0.08 7.38 -7.71
CA ALA A 117 -0.64 8.64 -7.85
C ALA A 117 -0.47 9.58 -6.65
N GLY A 118 -0.37 9.03 -5.43
CA GLY A 118 -0.19 9.80 -4.20
C GLY A 118 1.26 10.26 -3.96
N MET A 119 2.23 9.40 -4.26
CA MET A 119 3.66 9.66 -4.08
C MET A 119 4.18 10.70 -5.08
N GLN A 120 3.71 10.65 -6.33
CA GLN A 120 4.17 11.55 -7.40
C GLN A 120 5.71 11.52 -7.53
N ASN A 121 6.31 12.65 -7.94
CA ASN A 121 7.74 12.82 -8.18
C ASN A 121 8.51 13.22 -6.91
#